data_AF-A0A519RST5-F1
#
_entry.id   AF-A0A519RST5-F1
#
_cell.length_a   1.000
_cell.length_b   1.000
_cell.length_c   1.000
_cell.angle_alpha   90.00
_cell.angle_beta   90.00
_cell.angle_gamma   90.00
#
_symmetry.space_group_name_H-M   'P 1'
#
loop_
_entity.id
_entity.type
_entity.pdbx_description
1 polymer ?
#
loop_
_entity_poly.entity_id
_entity_poly.type
_entity_poly.pdbx_seq_one_letter_code
_entity_poly.pdbx_strand_id
1 'polypeptide(L)' 'IYTTEPVAHLYTSKYLKAKNGKGGRDYGAYEAFCIETQHHPNAINIDEFPSTVLRPEDLYTQTTIFKISLTK' A
#
# COMPACT_ATOMS: atom_id res chain seq x y z
N ILE A 1 0.06 4.62 10.94
CA ILE A 1 0.16 3.29 10.26
C ILE A 1 1.39 2.62 10.81
N TYR A 2 1.28 1.34 11.15
CA TYR A 2 2.42 0.51 11.57
C TYR A 2 2.51 -0.67 10.62
N THR A 3 3.72 -1.08 10.24
CA THR A 3 3.92 -2.22 9.34
C THR A 3 5.23 -2.94 9.61
N THR A 4 5.30 -4.22 9.24
CA THR A 4 6.53 -4.99 9.15
C THR A 4 7.25 -4.81 7.81
N GLU A 5 6.58 -4.21 6.82
CA GLU A 5 7.12 -4.03 5.47
C GLU A 5 8.15 -2.90 5.42
N PRO A 6 9.17 -3.00 4.53
CA PRO A 6 10.26 -2.03 4.49
C PRO A 6 9.86 -0.67 3.91
N VAL A 7 8.80 -0.60 3.09
CA VAL A 7 8.30 0.65 2.51
C VAL A 7 6.78 0.73 2.49
N ALA A 8 6.26 1.94 2.25
CA ALA A 8 4.88 2.15 1.85
C ALA A 8 4.81 3.00 0.57
N HIS A 9 4.19 2.50 -0.48
CA HIS A 9 3.92 3.27 -1.69
C HIS A 9 2.74 4.21 -1.44
N LEU A 10 2.94 5.51 -1.69
CA LEU A 10 1.92 6.54 -1.53
C LEU A 10 1.40 6.95 -2.91
N TYR A 11 0.13 6.67 -3.17
CA TYR A 11 -0.54 7.14 -4.39
C TYR A 11 -1.66 8.10 -4.03
N THR A 12 -1.62 9.32 -4.59
CA THR A 12 -2.57 10.40 -4.29
C THR A 12 -3.75 10.42 -5.26
N SER A 13 -4.11 9.30 -5.87
CA SER A 13 -5.29 9.20 -6.75
C SER A 13 -5.30 10.15 -7.95
N LYS A 14 -4.14 10.55 -8.48
CA LYS A 14 -4.03 11.52 -9.59
C LYS A 14 -4.89 11.16 -10.82
N TYR A 15 -4.99 9.87 -11.14
CA TYR A 15 -5.71 9.38 -12.32
C TYR A 15 -7.08 8.76 -11.99
N LEU A 16 -7.60 8.97 -10.78
CA LEU A 16 -8.90 8.42 -10.40
C LEU A 16 -10.03 9.06 -11.22
N LYS A 17 -10.85 8.20 -11.84
CA LYS A 17 -12.06 8.56 -12.58
C LYS A 17 -13.14 7.49 -12.34
N ALA A 18 -13.59 7.38 -11.10
CA ALA A 18 -14.62 6.43 -10.73
C ALA A 18 -16.00 7.09 -10.76
N LYS A 19 -16.99 6.40 -11.32
CA LYS A 19 -18.39 6.83 -11.35
C LYS A 19 -19.23 5.96 -10.41
N ASN A 20 -20.28 6.52 -9.85
CA ASN A 20 -21.22 5.80 -8.96
C ASN A 20 -20.52 5.09 -7.78
N GLY A 21 -19.61 5.78 -7.11
CA GLY A 21 -18.96 5.33 -5.88
C GLY A 21 -19.92 5.28 -4.68
N LYS A 22 -19.37 5.05 -3.48
CA LYS A 22 -20.16 4.90 -2.26
C LYS A 22 -21.02 6.15 -2.02
N GLY A 23 -22.30 5.94 -1.75
CA GLY A 23 -23.29 7.01 -1.61
C GLY A 23 -23.66 7.71 -2.91
N GLY A 24 -23.42 7.09 -4.07
CA GLY A 24 -23.71 7.67 -5.38
C GLY A 24 -22.73 8.76 -5.81
N ARG A 25 -21.61 8.94 -5.10
CA ARG A 25 -20.61 9.95 -5.43
C ARG A 25 -19.70 9.49 -6.55
N ASP A 26 -19.45 10.36 -7.50
CA ASP A 26 -18.32 10.21 -8.43
C ASP A 26 -17.02 10.61 -7.74
N TYR A 27 -15.93 9.86 -7.98
CA TYR A 27 -14.61 10.17 -7.43
C TYR A 27 -13.62 10.60 -8.50
N GLY A 28 -12.98 11.74 -8.26
CA GLY A 28 -12.02 12.38 -9.16
C GLY A 28 -10.57 12.33 -8.68
N ALA A 29 -9.71 13.03 -9.42
CA ALA A 29 -8.30 13.15 -9.08
C ALA A 29 -8.10 13.74 -7.67
N TYR A 30 -7.19 13.14 -6.90
CA TYR A 30 -6.81 13.59 -5.55
C TYR A 30 -7.90 13.53 -4.47
N GLU A 31 -9.05 12.90 -4.73
CA GLU A 31 -10.12 12.78 -3.74
C GLU A 31 -9.90 11.69 -2.67
N ALA A 32 -8.82 10.90 -2.83
CA ALA A 32 -8.38 9.88 -1.89
C ALA A 32 -6.87 9.69 -2.00
N PHE A 33 -6.32 8.87 -1.11
CA PHE A 33 -4.96 8.39 -1.22
C PHE A 33 -4.89 6.91 -0.81
N CYS A 34 -3.89 6.22 -1.33
CA CYS A 34 -3.53 4.86 -0.95
C CYS A 34 -2.22 4.88 -0.18
N ILE A 35 -2.13 4.10 0.89
CA ILE A 35 -0.88 3.80 1.59
C ILE A 35 -0.69 2.28 1.53
N GLU A 36 0.18 1.84 0.64
CA GLU A 36 0.38 0.44 0.27
C GLU A 36 1.70 -0.03 0.86
N THR A 37 1.65 -0.65 2.04
CA THR A 37 2.83 -1.22 2.71
C THR A 37 3.28 -2.49 2.02
N GLN A 38 4.55 -2.55 1.60
CA GLN A 38 5.08 -3.66 0.81
C GLN A 38 6.62 -3.63 0.76
N HIS A 39 7.20 -4.63 0.08
CA HIS A 39 8.57 -4.58 -0.41
C HIS A 39 8.71 -3.54 -1.53
N HIS A 40 9.95 -3.19 -1.86
CA HIS A 40 10.22 -2.19 -2.88
C HIS A 40 9.66 -2.64 -4.24
N PRO A 41 9.00 -1.73 -5.00
CA PRO A 41 8.73 -2.00 -6.40
C PRO A 41 10.03 -2.36 -7.13
N ASN A 42 9.97 -3.34 -8.04
CA ASN A 42 11.14 -3.83 -8.78
C ASN A 42 12.23 -4.54 -7.93
N ALA A 43 11.95 -4.91 -6.68
CA ALA A 43 12.92 -5.59 -5.80
C ALA A 43 13.52 -6.88 -6.37
N ILE A 44 12.77 -7.63 -7.20
CA ILE A 44 13.30 -8.84 -7.83
C ILE A 44 14.48 -8.58 -8.79
N ASN A 45 14.64 -7.33 -9.24
CA ASN A 45 15.68 -6.94 -10.22
C ASN A 45 16.75 -6.04 -9.60
N ILE A 46 16.71 -5.75 -8.30
CA ILE A 46 17.66 -4.86 -7.61
C ILE A 46 18.17 -5.61 -6.40
N ASP A 47 19.38 -6.15 -6.50
CA ASP A 47 19.96 -7.08 -5.51
C ASP A 47 20.10 -6.47 -4.11
N GLU A 48 20.24 -5.15 -4.00
CA GLU A 48 20.33 -4.44 -2.72
C GLU A 48 18.98 -4.31 -2.00
N PHE A 49 17.86 -4.55 -2.67
CA PHE A 49 16.53 -4.48 -2.04
C PHE A 49 16.22 -5.78 -1.28
N PRO A 50 15.40 -5.70 -0.21
CA PRO A 50 14.92 -6.89 0.46
C PRO A 50 14.27 -7.86 -0.54
N SER A 51 14.72 -9.11 -0.50
CA SER A 51 14.24 -10.15 -1.43
C SER A 51 12.74 -10.37 -1.30
N THR A 52 12.07 -10.55 -2.43
CA THR A 52 10.66 -10.94 -2.52
C THR A 52 10.47 -12.42 -2.88
N VAL A 53 11.54 -13.22 -2.88
CA VAL A 53 11.49 -14.64 -3.25
C VAL A 53 11.10 -15.47 -2.04
N LEU A 54 10.02 -16.24 -2.16
CA LEU A 54 9.63 -17.28 -1.22
C LEU A 54 10.00 -18.66 -1.79
N ARG A 55 10.69 -19.50 -1.02
CA ARG A 55 11.05 -20.88 -1.42
C ARG A 55 10.13 -21.90 -0.76
N PRO A 56 10.12 -23.17 -1.24
CA PRO A 56 9.43 -24.25 -0.52
C PRO A 56 9.84 -24.28 0.95
N GLU A 57 8.87 -24.55 1.83
CA GLU A 57 9.00 -24.56 3.30
C GLU A 57 9.26 -23.20 3.98
N ASP A 58 9.53 -22.12 3.23
CA ASP A 58 9.61 -20.78 3.81
C ASP A 58 8.21 -20.29 4.24
N LEU A 59 8.15 -19.66 5.41
CA LEU A 59 6.94 -18.98 5.88
C LEU A 59 7.03 -17.48 5.60
N TYR A 60 6.17 -16.98 4.71
CA TYR A 60 5.98 -15.55 4.53
C TYR A 60 5.00 -15.00 5.56
N THR A 61 5.41 -13.95 6.29
CA THR A 61 4.50 -13.19 7.16
C THR A 61 4.71 -11.69 6.94
N GLN A 62 3.62 -10.94 6.96
CA GLN A 62 3.64 -9.49 7.01
C GLN A 62 2.45 -8.99 7.82
N THR A 63 2.56 -7.80 8.41
CA THR A 63 1.47 -7.19 9.18
C THR A 63 1.43 -5.71 8.89
N THR A 64 0.21 -5.18 8.66
CA THR A 64 -0.06 -3.75 8.57
C THR A 64 -1.24 -3.38 9.46
N ILE A 65 -1.06 -2.34 10.26
CA ILE A 65 -2.03 -1.88 11.25
C ILE A 65 -2.39 -0.41 10.97
N PHE A 66 -3.67 -0.19 10.68
CA PHE A 66 -4.28 1.13 10.61
C PHE A 66 -4.83 1.50 11.99
N LYS A 67 -3.99 2.14 12.81
CA LYS A 67 -4.43 2.72 14.09
C LYS A 67 -5.07 4.08 13.84
N ILE A 68 -6.36 4.18 14.16
CA ILE A 68 -7.09 5.44 14.16
C ILE A 68 -7.17 5.93 15.61
N SER A 69 -6.81 7.19 15.82
CA SER A 69 -6.95 7.86 17.11
C SER A 69 -7.56 9.24 16.90
N LEU A 70 -8.35 9.68 17.87
CA LEU A 70 -8.75 11.07 17.97
C LEU A 70 -7.60 11.83 18.62
N THR A 71 -6.91 12.66 17.84
CA THR A 71 -6.02 13.67 18.38
C THR A 71 -6.80 14.97 18.34
N LYS A 72 -7.10 15.54 19.52
CA LYS A 72 -7.69 16.88 19.62
C LYS A 72 -6.66 17.92 19.23
#